data_AF-A0A1J9NXW3-F1
#
_entry.id   AF-A0A1J9NXW3-F1
#
_cell.length_a   1.000
_cell.length_b   1.000
_cell.length_c   1.000
_cell.angle_alpha   90.00
_cell.angle_beta   90.00
_cell.angle_gamma   90.00
#
_symmetry.space_group_name_H-M   'P 1'
#
loop_
_entity.id
_entity.type
_entity.pdbx_description
1 polymer ?
#
loop_
_entity_poly.entity_id
_entity_poly.type
_entity_poly.pdbx_seq_one_letter_code
_entity_poly.pdbx_strand_id
1 'polypeptide(L)'
;MPISKASEGSPLRRSRRIAAMRTEEAGEKPARSKRQLSAETSLSELSTIPESPESRGNKINKARDRINRYVPGQRAHTKRTDHKLIPCLNAFLDWLPAEGVDSLIHDVESCNDDDEALYCVFENLASALLQP
;
A
#
# COMPACT_ATOMS: atom_id res chain seq x y z
N MET A 1 0.04 -38.05 43.27
CA MET A 1 -1.25 -37.36 43.48
C MET A 1 -0.99 -35.88 43.66
N PRO A 2 -1.82 -34.92 43.20
CA PRO A 2 -2.76 -34.85 42.06
C PRO A 2 -2.30 -33.77 41.01
N ILE A 3 -2.51 -33.94 39.71
CA ILE A 3 -3.60 -33.39 38.85
C ILE A 3 -4.24 -32.09 39.36
N SER A 4 -4.06 -30.99 38.59
CA SER A 4 -5.12 -30.00 38.34
C SER A 4 -4.98 -29.40 36.94
N LYS A 5 -6.04 -29.63 36.14
CA LYS A 5 -6.35 -29.02 34.85
C LYS A 5 -7.03 -27.65 35.04
N ALA A 6 -6.87 -26.76 34.07
CA ALA A 6 -7.92 -25.91 33.46
C ALA A 6 -7.19 -25.05 32.39
N SER A 7 -7.37 -25.20 31.08
CA SER A 7 -8.57 -25.19 30.22
C SER A 7 -9.30 -23.85 30.22
N GLU A 8 -9.63 -23.42 29.00
CA GLU A 8 -10.50 -22.31 28.59
C GLU A 8 -9.82 -20.93 28.56
N GLY A 9 -9.86 -20.14 27.49
CA GLY A 9 -10.58 -20.23 26.23
C GLY A 9 -10.48 -18.86 25.56
N SER A 10 -10.18 -18.81 24.27
CA SER A 10 -10.34 -17.64 23.41
C SER A 10 -10.78 -18.16 22.04
N PRO A 11 -11.50 -17.40 21.19
CA PRO A 11 -12.02 -16.03 21.33
C PRO A 11 -13.52 -15.92 21.00
N LEU A 12 -14.22 -14.90 21.52
CA LEU A 12 -15.55 -14.55 21.00
C LEU A 12 -15.49 -13.23 20.22
N ARG A 13 -15.33 -13.37 18.91
CA ARG A 13 -15.75 -12.41 17.89
C ARG A 13 -17.19 -11.98 18.20
N ARG A 14 -17.41 -10.72 18.55
CA ARG A 14 -18.75 -10.11 18.46
C ARG A 14 -18.70 -8.92 17.51
N SER A 15 -19.09 -9.19 16.27
CA SER A 15 -19.54 -8.17 15.32
C SER A 15 -20.61 -7.30 15.98
N ARG A 16 -20.36 -6.00 16.07
CA ARG A 16 -21.35 -5.03 16.50
C ARG A 16 -22.20 -4.68 15.28
N ARG A 17 -23.32 -5.39 15.11
CA ARG A 17 -24.34 -5.06 14.11
C ARG A 17 -25.09 -3.79 14.54
N ILE A 18 -25.43 -3.00 13.53
CA ILE A 18 -26.11 -1.71 13.56
C ILE A 18 -27.46 -1.85 14.25
N ALA A 19 -27.71 -1.04 15.29
CA ALA A 19 -29.03 -0.87 15.87
C ALA A 19 -29.74 0.28 15.16
N ALA A 20 -30.74 -0.06 14.35
CA ALA A 20 -31.74 0.85 13.86
C ALA A 20 -33.01 0.70 14.72
N MET A 21 -33.76 1.81 14.84
CA MET A 21 -35.13 1.93 15.37
C MET A 21 -35.20 1.95 16.91
N ARG A 22 -35.94 2.82 17.59
CA ARG A 22 -37.13 3.60 17.22
C ARG A 22 -37.38 4.62 18.36
N THR A 23 -37.81 5.84 18.06
CA THR A 23 -38.62 6.63 18.99
C THR A 23 -39.75 7.23 18.17
N GLU A 24 -40.90 6.60 18.26
CA GLU A 24 -42.19 7.11 17.80
C GLU A 24 -42.73 7.96 18.95
N GLU A 25 -42.97 9.24 18.73
CA GLU A 25 -43.88 10.05 19.54
C GLU A 25 -44.68 10.91 18.55
N ALA A 26 -45.99 10.88 18.73
CA ALA A 26 -47.01 11.20 17.75
C ALA A 26 -47.08 12.70 17.41
N GLY A 27 -47.31 13.02 16.13
CA GLY A 27 -47.63 14.36 15.68
C GLY A 27 -48.06 14.37 14.21
N GLU A 28 -49.18 15.03 13.94
CA GLU A 28 -50.05 14.88 12.78
C GLU A 28 -49.54 15.49 11.44
N LYS A 29 -50.03 14.86 10.34
CA LYS A 29 -50.33 15.36 8.98
C LYS A 29 -49.22 15.51 7.91
N PRO A 30 -49.58 15.32 6.61
CA PRO A 30 -48.67 14.83 5.58
C PRO A 30 -48.15 15.96 4.69
N ALA A 31 -46.82 16.05 4.56
CA ALA A 31 -46.18 16.79 3.49
C ALA A 31 -45.14 15.87 2.84
N ARG A 32 -45.44 15.44 1.61
CA ARG A 32 -44.49 14.75 0.72
C ARG A 32 -43.30 15.67 0.45
N SER A 33 -42.29 15.62 1.31
CA SER A 33 -40.97 16.15 1.02
C SER A 33 -40.16 15.05 0.33
N LYS A 34 -40.10 15.12 -1.00
CA LYS A 34 -39.15 14.33 -1.79
C LYS A 34 -37.75 14.82 -1.40
N ARG A 35 -37.06 14.09 -0.51
CA ARG A 35 -35.62 14.28 -0.30
C ARG A 35 -34.93 13.99 -1.62
N GLN A 36 -34.53 15.05 -2.32
CA GLN A 36 -33.60 14.98 -3.42
C GLN A 36 -32.30 14.39 -2.89
N LEU A 37 -31.92 13.24 -3.44
CA LEU A 37 -30.57 12.71 -3.37
C LEU A 37 -29.68 13.64 -4.18
N SER A 38 -29.13 14.68 -3.55
CA SER A 38 -27.99 15.39 -4.11
C SER A 38 -26.75 14.55 -3.86
N ALA A 39 -26.57 13.53 -4.69
CA ALA A 39 -25.28 12.92 -4.91
C ALA A 39 -24.46 13.88 -5.76
N GLU A 40 -23.95 14.96 -5.15
CA GLU A 40 -22.82 15.69 -5.70
C GLU A 40 -21.58 14.82 -5.52
N THR A 41 -21.51 13.82 -6.39
CA THR A 41 -20.28 13.09 -6.67
C THR A 41 -19.44 14.09 -7.44
N SER A 42 -18.72 14.95 -6.71
CA SER A 42 -17.62 15.72 -7.27
C SER A 42 -16.56 14.70 -7.69
N LEU A 43 -16.73 14.16 -8.89
CA LEU A 43 -15.67 13.52 -9.64
C LEU A 43 -14.65 14.63 -9.90
N SER A 44 -13.71 14.82 -8.98
CA SER A 44 -12.46 15.50 -9.31
C SER A 44 -11.87 14.72 -10.48
N GLU A 45 -12.04 15.28 -11.68
CA GLU A 45 -11.33 14.86 -12.88
C GLU A 45 -9.84 14.92 -12.53
N LEU A 46 -9.28 13.76 -12.19
CA LEU A 46 -7.84 13.56 -12.13
C LEU A 46 -7.32 13.83 -13.54
N SER A 47 -6.90 15.08 -13.75
CA SER A 47 -6.22 15.57 -14.94
C SER A 47 -5.06 14.63 -15.24
N THR A 48 -5.32 13.68 -16.12
CA THR A 48 -4.36 12.69 -16.61
C THR A 48 -3.63 13.36 -17.74
N ILE A 49 -2.83 14.38 -17.42
CA ILE A 49 -1.83 14.87 -18.37
C ILE A 49 -0.87 13.70 -18.56
N PRO A 50 -0.80 13.09 -19.76
CA PRO A 50 0.11 12.00 -19.99
C PRO A 50 1.53 12.53 -19.77
N GLU A 51 2.28 11.90 -18.86
CA GLU A 51 3.68 12.26 -18.66
C GLU A 51 4.44 12.05 -19.96
N SER A 52 5.25 13.05 -20.33
CA SER A 52 6.07 12.92 -21.53
C SER A 52 7.09 11.77 -21.32
N PRO A 53 7.42 11.02 -22.38
CA PRO A 53 8.40 9.94 -22.28
C PRO A 53 9.79 10.43 -21.84
N GLU A 54 10.15 11.67 -22.18
CA GLU A 54 11.39 12.31 -21.71
C GLU A 54 11.38 12.55 -20.19
N SER A 55 10.25 12.98 -19.62
CA SER A 55 10.07 13.12 -18.17
C SER A 55 10.28 11.79 -17.46
N ARG A 56 9.73 10.71 -18.04
CA ARG A 56 9.83 9.36 -17.48
C ARG A 56 11.25 8.81 -17.50
N GLY A 57 11.98 9.01 -18.60
CA GLY A 57 13.39 8.60 -18.70
C GLY A 57 14.26 9.25 -17.62
N ASN A 58 14.03 10.54 -17.32
CA ASN A 58 14.74 11.24 -16.26
C ASN A 58 14.43 10.66 -14.87
N LYS A 59 13.18 10.29 -14.60
CA LYS A 59 12.78 9.63 -13.34
C LYS A 59 13.42 8.26 -13.19
N ILE A 60 13.46 7.46 -14.27
CA ILE A 60 14.15 6.15 -14.26
C ILE A 60 15.63 6.35 -13.91
N ASN A 61 16.31 7.31 -14.54
CA ASN A 61 17.72 7.59 -14.26
C ASN A 61 17.94 8.02 -12.81
N LYS A 62 17.08 8.90 -12.28
CA LYS A 62 17.15 9.32 -10.87
C LYS A 62 16.93 8.15 -9.90
N ALA A 63 15.98 7.26 -10.20
CA ALA A 63 15.76 6.04 -9.41
C ALA A 63 16.97 5.10 -9.46
N ARG A 64 17.57 4.88 -10.65
CA ARG A 64 18.82 4.11 -10.79
C ARG A 64 19.96 4.72 -9.98
N ASP A 65 20.13 6.03 -10.03
CA ASP A 65 21.15 6.73 -9.25
C ASP A 65 20.95 6.50 -7.76
N ARG A 66 19.70 6.55 -7.28
CA ARG A 66 19.38 6.25 -5.88
C ARG A 66 19.71 4.80 -5.52
N ILE A 67 19.34 3.84 -6.37
CA ILE A 67 19.61 2.41 -6.17
C ILE A 67 21.11 2.15 -6.12
N ASN A 68 21.88 2.74 -7.04
CA ASN A 68 23.33 2.53 -7.14
C ASN A 68 24.11 3.15 -5.96
N ARG A 69 23.50 4.09 -5.23
CA ARG A 69 24.07 4.64 -3.98
C ARG A 69 23.75 3.82 -2.73
N TYR A 70 22.99 2.73 -2.85
CA TYR A 70 22.65 1.87 -1.73
C TYR A 70 23.89 1.41 -0.96
N VAL A 71 23.89 1.64 0.36
CA VAL A 71 24.91 1.14 1.27
C VAL A 71 24.34 -0.06 2.04
N PRO A 72 24.96 -1.25 1.94
CA PRO A 72 24.56 -2.42 2.72
C PRO A 72 24.46 -2.12 4.22
N GLY A 73 23.31 -2.44 4.81
CA GLY A 73 23.08 -2.27 6.23
C GLY A 73 23.93 -3.21 7.09
N GLN A 74 24.18 -2.85 8.35
CA GLN A 74 24.88 -3.73 9.30
C GLN A 74 24.03 -4.90 9.80
N ARG A 75 22.74 -4.96 9.45
CA ARG A 75 21.80 -5.94 9.98
C ARG A 75 22.07 -7.33 9.39
N ALA A 76 22.03 -8.34 10.25
CA ALA A 76 22.35 -9.71 9.86
C ALA A 76 21.37 -10.31 8.82
N HIS A 77 20.12 -9.87 8.79
CA HIS A 77 19.10 -10.40 7.88
C HIS A 77 19.21 -9.84 6.45
N THR A 78 19.63 -8.58 6.28
CA THR A 78 19.81 -7.94 4.97
C THR A 78 21.08 -8.43 4.28
N LYS A 79 22.14 -8.67 5.06
CA LYS A 79 23.48 -9.06 4.58
C LYS A 79 23.51 -10.22 3.58
N ARG A 80 22.59 -11.17 3.67
CA ARG A 80 22.56 -12.34 2.78
C ARG A 80 22.09 -11.97 1.36
N THR A 81 21.29 -10.92 1.22
CA THR A 81 20.57 -10.54 0.00
C THR A 81 21.00 -9.17 -0.54
N ASP A 82 21.77 -8.38 0.23
CA ASP A 82 22.26 -7.06 -0.18
C ASP A 82 22.96 -7.06 -1.54
N HIS A 83 23.77 -8.08 -1.84
CA HIS A 83 24.46 -8.21 -3.12
C HIS A 83 23.52 -8.38 -4.32
N LYS A 84 22.24 -8.69 -4.09
CA LYS A 84 21.21 -8.85 -5.12
C LYS A 84 20.35 -7.62 -5.29
N LEU A 85 20.28 -6.73 -4.29
CA LEU A 85 19.37 -5.59 -4.30
C LEU A 85 19.57 -4.71 -5.54
N ILE A 86 20.80 -4.23 -5.74
CA ILE A 86 21.14 -3.35 -6.87
C ILE A 86 20.83 -4.01 -8.23
N PRO A 87 21.36 -5.20 -8.55
CA PRO A 87 21.08 -5.81 -9.85
C PRO A 87 19.59 -6.17 -10.03
N CYS A 88 18.88 -6.59 -8.98
CA CYS A 88 17.45 -6.89 -9.07
C CYS A 88 16.61 -5.64 -9.33
N LEU A 89 16.78 -4.57 -8.53
CA LEU A 89 16.00 -3.35 -8.72
C LEU A 89 16.27 -2.69 -10.07
N ASN A 90 17.53 -2.67 -10.54
CA ASN A 90 17.85 -2.20 -11.88
C ASN A 90 17.18 -3.05 -12.97
N ALA A 91 17.18 -4.38 -12.82
CA ALA A 91 16.46 -5.25 -13.75
C ALA A 91 14.95 -4.97 -13.73
N PHE A 92 14.35 -4.72 -12.57
CA PHE A 92 12.92 -4.39 -12.52
C PHE A 92 12.57 -3.09 -13.26
N LEU A 93 13.45 -2.09 -13.24
CA LEU A 93 13.27 -0.88 -14.05
C LEU A 93 13.31 -1.15 -15.57
N ASP A 94 13.99 -2.21 -16.01
CA ASP A 94 14.11 -2.59 -17.42
C ASP A 94 12.97 -3.49 -17.91
N TRP A 95 12.46 -4.36 -17.03
CA TRP A 95 11.60 -5.48 -17.40
C TRP A 95 10.13 -5.35 -16.97
N LEU A 96 9.82 -4.49 -15.99
CA LEU A 96 8.44 -4.30 -15.56
C LEU A 96 7.61 -3.58 -16.64
N PRO A 97 6.29 -3.84 -16.69
CA PRO A 97 5.37 -3.01 -17.49
C PRO A 97 5.39 -1.57 -17.00
N ALA A 98 4.87 -0.65 -17.82
CA ALA A 98 5.00 0.77 -17.57
C ALA A 98 4.49 1.18 -16.17
N GLU A 99 3.32 0.68 -15.80
CA GLU A 99 2.68 0.93 -14.52
C GLU A 99 3.51 0.41 -13.35
N GLY A 100 4.17 -0.73 -13.53
CA GLY A 100 5.04 -1.33 -12.52
C GLY A 100 6.33 -0.54 -12.31
N VAL A 101 6.94 -0.06 -13.41
CA VAL A 101 8.11 0.83 -13.33
C VAL A 101 7.75 2.15 -12.64
N ASP A 102 6.58 2.72 -12.93
CA ASP A 102 6.16 3.99 -12.33
C ASP A 102 5.92 3.85 -10.82
N SER A 103 5.30 2.73 -10.40
CA SER A 103 5.16 2.39 -8.98
C SER A 103 6.53 2.20 -8.31
N LEU A 104 7.46 1.49 -8.95
CA LEU A 104 8.79 1.26 -8.41
C LEU A 104 9.59 2.56 -8.28
N ILE A 105 9.52 3.45 -9.28
CA ILE A 105 10.14 4.79 -9.20
C ILE A 105 9.60 5.54 -7.98
N HIS A 106 8.27 5.57 -7.82
CA HIS A 106 7.65 6.26 -6.69
C HIS A 106 8.11 5.68 -5.34
N ASP A 107 8.18 4.35 -5.21
CA ASP A 107 8.63 3.69 -3.99
C ASP A 107 10.10 3.98 -3.69
N VAL A 108 10.98 3.96 -4.71
CA VAL A 108 12.39 4.31 -4.57
C VAL A 108 12.59 5.78 -4.19
N GLU A 109 11.83 6.70 -4.81
CA GLU A 109 11.88 8.12 -4.47
C GLU A 109 11.38 8.39 -3.04
N SER A 110 10.36 7.65 -2.59
CA SER A 110 9.82 7.74 -1.23
C SER A 110 10.84 7.33 -0.16
N CYS A 111 11.85 6.54 -0.52
CA CYS A 111 12.92 6.13 0.39
C CYS A 111 13.93 7.26 0.70
N ASN A 112 13.97 8.35 -0.08
CA ASN A 112 14.97 9.42 0.06
C ASN A 112 16.39 8.85 0.21
N ASP A 113 17.09 9.08 1.32
CA ASP A 113 18.43 8.52 1.61
C ASP A 113 18.40 7.33 2.61
N ASP A 114 17.22 6.77 2.91
CA ASP A 114 17.07 5.63 3.81
C ASP A 114 17.28 4.31 3.07
N ASP A 115 18.42 3.66 3.33
CA ASP A 115 18.78 2.38 2.74
C ASP A 115 17.99 1.20 3.32
N GLU A 116 17.52 1.30 4.57
CA GLU A 116 16.65 0.26 5.14
C GLU A 116 15.27 0.30 4.47
N ALA A 117 14.75 1.51 4.18
CA ALA A 117 13.53 1.66 3.40
C ALA A 117 13.69 1.12 1.98
N LEU A 118 14.82 1.40 1.31
CA LEU A 118 15.10 0.87 -0.01
C LEU A 118 15.20 -0.66 -0.02
N TYR A 119 15.79 -1.24 1.03
CA TYR A 119 15.81 -2.70 1.21
C TYR A 119 14.40 -3.28 1.40
N CYS A 120 13.51 -2.60 2.15
CA CYS A 120 12.12 -3.01 2.28
C CYS A 120 11.38 -3.03 0.93
N VAL A 121 11.64 -2.06 0.04
CA VAL A 121 11.07 -2.06 -1.32
C VAL A 121 11.50 -3.30 -2.09
N PHE A 122 12.78 -3.67 -2.01
CA PHE A 122 13.30 -4.88 -2.63
C PHE A 122 12.61 -6.14 -2.08
N GLU A 123 12.47 -6.28 -0.75
CA GLU A 123 11.79 -7.45 -0.16
C GLU A 123 10.31 -7.53 -0.52
N ASN A 124 9.60 -6.39 -0.50
CA ASN A 124 8.20 -6.33 -0.87
C ASN A 124 8.01 -6.77 -2.33
N LEU A 125 8.85 -6.27 -3.23
CA LEU A 125 8.77 -6.63 -4.64
C LEU A 125 9.15 -8.09 -4.88
N ALA A 126 10.21 -8.58 -4.24
CA ALA A 126 10.63 -9.97 -4.34
C ALA A 126 9.56 -10.93 -3.79
N SER A 127 8.93 -10.60 -2.66
CA SER A 127 7.88 -11.42 -2.05
C SER A 127 6.58 -11.39 -2.87
N ALA A 128 6.20 -10.25 -3.44
CA ALA A 128 5.03 -10.14 -4.31
C ALA A 128 5.13 -11.03 -5.56
N LEU A 129 6.33 -11.17 -6.13
CA LEU A 129 6.56 -12.03 -7.31
C LEU A 129 6.64 -13.52 -6.99
N LEU A 130 6.83 -13.88 -5.72
CA LEU A 130 6.97 -15.27 -5.27
C LEU A 130 5.66 -15.87 -4.74
N GLN A 131 4.57 -15.10 -4.72
CA GLN A 131 3.24 -15.62 -4.37
C GLN A 131 2.52 -16.12 -5.63
N PRO A 132 2.11 -17.41 -5.67
CA PRO A 132 1.48 -18.04 -6.84
C PRO A 132 0.04 -17.58 -7.10
#